data_AF-A0A948PRA9-F1
#
_entry.id   AF-A0A948PRA9-F1
#
_cell.length_a   1.000
_cell.length_b   1.000
_cell.length_c   1.000
_cell.angle_alpha   90.00
_cell.angle_beta   90.00
_cell.angle_gamma   90.00
#
_symmetry.space_group_name_H-M   'P 1'
#
loop_
_entity.id
_entity.type
_entity.pdbx_description
1 polymer ?
#
loop_
_entity_poly.entity_id
_entity_poly.type
_entity_poly.pdbx_seq_one_letter_code
_entity_poly.pdbx_strand_id
1 'polypeptide(L)'
;MKNILSNTLTADEIAKMADNGEDISRFFTNTGTMKYPSCQVQIDFPGEMFHELDELASKLHVNIQAIIITYLRQALDRHYLAKNRT
;
A
#
# COMPACT_ATOMS: atom_id res chain seq x y z
N MET A 1 2.17 -47.39 10.58
CA MET A 1 1.52 -46.14 10.12
C MET A 1 1.27 -45.27 11.36
N LYS A 2 2.13 -44.28 11.63
CA LYS A 2 1.95 -43.37 12.78
C LYS A 2 1.41 -42.04 12.27
N ASN A 3 0.36 -41.60 12.95
CA ASN A 3 -0.59 -40.55 12.59
C ASN A 3 0.08 -39.16 12.61
N ILE A 4 0.12 -38.49 11.45
CA ILE A 4 0.53 -37.08 11.34
C ILE A 4 -0.68 -36.24 11.74
N LEU A 5 -0.95 -36.20 13.05
CA LEU A 5 -1.86 -35.20 13.60
C LEU A 5 -1.09 -33.87 13.54
N SER A 6 -1.43 -33.10 12.51
CA SER A 6 -1.13 -31.69 12.36
C SER A 6 -1.42 -30.98 13.68
N ASN A 7 -0.38 -30.78 14.49
CA ASN A 7 -0.40 -29.91 15.65
C ASN A 7 -0.40 -28.45 15.17
N THR A 8 -1.43 -28.09 14.40
CA THR A 8 -1.64 -26.75 13.87
C THR A 8 -2.31 -25.94 14.97
N LEU A 9 -1.48 -25.24 15.73
CA LEU A 9 -1.92 -24.14 16.57
C LEU A 9 -2.76 -23.18 15.71
N THR A 10 -3.88 -22.73 16.25
CA THR A 10 -4.75 -21.75 15.61
C THR A 10 -4.09 -20.36 15.60
N ALA A 11 -4.55 -19.47 14.72
CA ALA A 11 -4.03 -18.11 14.65
C ALA A 11 -4.17 -17.35 15.98
N ASP A 12 -5.26 -17.58 16.71
CA ASP A 12 -5.52 -16.95 18.02
C ASP A 12 -4.55 -17.47 19.11
N GLU A 13 -4.15 -18.74 19.04
CA GLU A 13 -3.15 -19.30 19.96
C GLU A 13 -1.76 -18.72 19.67
N ILE A 14 -1.40 -18.55 18.40
CA ILE A 14 -0.15 -17.90 17.99
C ILE A 14 -0.13 -16.42 18.42
N ALA A 15 -1.26 -15.72 18.31
CA ALA A 15 -1.39 -14.33 18.79
C ALA A 15 -1.19 -14.23 20.30
N LYS A 16 -1.77 -15.13 21.10
CA LYS A 16 -1.54 -15.18 22.55
C LYS A 16 -0.08 -15.48 22.91
N MET A 17 0.58 -16.38 22.18
CA MET A 17 2.02 -16.63 22.35
C MET A 17 2.84 -15.36 22.08
N ALA A 18 2.46 -14.57 21.05
CA ALA A 18 3.06 -13.26 20.77
C ALA A 18 2.89 -12.29 21.94
N ASP A 19 1.66 -12.17 22.46
CA ASP A 19 1.32 -11.27 23.56
C ASP A 19 2.05 -11.65 24.86
N ASN A 20 2.32 -12.94 25.06
CA ASN A 20 3.09 -13.46 26.19
C ASN A 20 4.62 -13.28 26.04
N GLY A 21 5.09 -12.78 24.89
CA GLY A 21 6.51 -12.60 24.61
C GLY A 21 7.25 -13.87 24.19
N GLU A 22 6.54 -14.90 23.72
CA GLU A 22 7.13 -16.15 23.22
C GLU A 22 7.62 -16.02 21.77
N ASP A 23 8.64 -16.80 21.40
CA ASP A 23 9.17 -16.81 20.03
C ASP A 23 8.25 -17.58 19.06
N ILE A 24 7.51 -16.81 18.26
CA ILE A 24 6.59 -17.25 17.22
C ILE A 24 7.19 -17.24 15.81
N SER A 25 8.50 -16.98 15.66
CA SER A 25 9.16 -16.84 14.35
C SER A 25 8.97 -18.06 13.44
N ARG A 26 8.81 -19.25 14.02
CA ARG A 26 8.53 -20.51 13.32
C ARG A 26 7.22 -20.50 12.49
N PHE A 27 6.29 -19.62 12.83
CA PHE A 27 4.99 -19.47 12.15
C PHE A 27 5.00 -18.37 11.08
N PHE A 28 6.04 -17.52 11.06
CA PHE A 28 6.19 -16.48 10.05
C PHE A 28 7.01 -17.03 8.87
N THR A 29 6.34 -17.28 7.75
CA THR A 29 7.01 -17.67 6.51
C THR A 29 7.74 -16.50 5.84
N ASN A 30 7.56 -15.27 6.34
CA ASN A 30 8.06 -14.00 5.76
C ASN A 30 7.77 -13.85 4.26
N THR A 31 6.79 -14.61 3.74
CA THR A 31 6.35 -14.57 2.34
C THR A 31 5.19 -13.61 2.11
N GLY A 32 4.64 -13.04 3.20
CA GLY A 32 3.59 -12.03 3.12
C GLY A 32 4.16 -10.66 2.78
N THR A 33 3.66 -10.05 1.71
CA THR A 33 3.92 -8.63 1.44
C THR A 33 3.08 -7.81 2.43
N MET A 34 3.74 -7.09 3.34
CA MET A 34 3.04 -6.19 4.26
C MET A 34 2.36 -5.09 3.45
N LYS A 35 1.02 -5.09 3.42
CA LYS A 35 0.24 -4.03 2.78
C LYS A 35 0.12 -2.88 3.76
N TYR A 36 0.67 -1.73 3.39
CA TYR A 36 0.42 -0.50 4.13
C TYR A 36 -1.06 -0.10 4.00
N PRO A 37 -1.68 0.44 5.06
CA PRO A 37 -3.02 0.98 4.96
C PRO A 37 -3.06 2.10 3.91
N SER A 38 -4.05 2.08 3.02
CA SER A 38 -4.26 3.15 2.05
C SER A 38 -4.83 4.37 2.76
N CYS A 39 -4.03 5.43 2.92
CA CYS A 39 -4.51 6.71 3.43
C CYS A 39 -5.29 7.43 2.33
N GLN A 40 -6.54 7.80 2.62
CA GLN A 40 -7.31 8.72 1.77
C GLN A 40 -7.07 10.15 2.26
N VAL A 41 -6.81 11.06 1.33
CA VAL A 41 -6.57 12.47 1.61
C VAL A 41 -7.56 13.29 0.80
N GLN A 42 -8.35 14.14 1.46
CA GLN A 42 -9.19 15.13 0.79
C GLN A 42 -8.33 16.35 0.45
N ILE A 43 -8.36 16.76 -0.81
CA ILE A 43 -7.58 17.89 -1.32
C ILE A 43 -8.56 18.80 -2.06
N ASP A 44 -8.57 20.07 -1.69
CA ASP A 44 -9.33 21.08 -2.39
C ASP A 44 -8.52 21.62 -3.58
N PHE A 45 -9.17 21.66 -4.74
CA PHE A 45 -8.58 22.18 -5.96
C PHE A 45 -9.33 23.44 -6.41
N PRO A 46 -8.63 24.47 -6.94
CA PRO A 46 -9.29 25.57 -7.63
C PRO A 46 -10.16 25.03 -8.78
N GLY A 47 -11.35 25.62 -8.97
CA GLY A 47 -12.32 25.13 -9.96
C GLY A 47 -11.78 25.10 -11.39
N GLU A 48 -10.97 26.10 -11.77
CA GLU A 48 -10.33 26.15 -13.09
C GLU A 48 -9.39 24.95 -13.32
N MET A 49 -8.54 24.65 -12.33
CA MET A 49 -7.61 23.52 -12.42
C MET A 49 -8.35 22.17 -12.42
N PHE A 50 -9.43 22.06 -11.65
CA PHE A 50 -10.27 20.86 -11.67
C PHE A 50 -10.90 20.64 -13.06
N HIS A 51 -11.37 21.71 -13.70
CA HIS A 51 -11.93 21.64 -15.04
C HIS A 51 -10.89 21.17 -16.08
N GLU A 52 -9.66 21.69 -16.01
CA GLU A 52 -8.56 21.23 -16.87
C GLU A 52 -8.25 19.74 -16.68
N LEU A 53 -8.26 19.26 -15.42
CA LEU A 53 -8.04 17.84 -15.10
C LEU A 53 -9.20 16.96 -15.60
N ASP A 54 -10.43 17.43 -15.50
CA ASP A 54 -11.63 16.72 -15.97
C ASP A 54 -11.67 16.63 -17.50
N GLU A 55 -11.28 17.68 -18.22
CA GLU A 55 -11.13 17.63 -19.67
C GLU A 55 -10.05 16.61 -20.09
N LEU A 56 -8.92 16.59 -19.40
CA LEU A 56 -7.84 15.62 -19.65
C LEU A 56 -8.32 14.20 -19.39
N ALA A 57 -9.05 13.98 -18.29
CA ALA A 57 -9.66 12.70 -17.93
C ALA A 57 -10.62 12.21 -19.00
N SER A 58 -11.47 13.12 -19.49
CA SER A 58 -12.44 12.86 -20.54
C SER A 58 -11.77 12.46 -21.86
N LYS A 59 -10.73 13.18 -22.28
CA LYS A 59 -9.97 12.87 -23.52
C LYS A 59 -9.28 11.51 -23.45
N LEU A 60 -8.74 11.16 -22.28
CA LEU A 60 -8.00 9.93 -22.05
C LEU A 60 -8.88 8.74 -21.65
N HIS A 61 -10.19 8.94 -21.45
CA HIS A 61 -11.14 7.92 -20.94
C HIS A 61 -10.67 7.28 -19.62
N VAL A 62 -10.11 8.09 -18.73
CA VAL A 62 -9.58 7.65 -17.43
C VAL A 62 -10.22 8.44 -16.29
N ASN A 63 -10.12 7.90 -15.08
CA ASN A 63 -10.55 8.61 -13.87
C ASN A 63 -9.57 9.76 -13.54
N ILE A 64 -10.09 10.92 -13.12
CA ILE A 64 -9.29 12.08 -12.65
C ILE A 64 -8.26 11.67 -11.60
N GLN A 65 -8.61 10.82 -10.64
CA GLN A 65 -7.69 10.35 -9.60
C GLN A 65 -6.47 9.65 -10.19
N ALA A 66 -6.63 8.90 -11.29
CA ALA A 66 -5.52 8.24 -11.96
C ALA A 66 -4.55 9.26 -12.57
N ILE A 67 -5.08 10.35 -13.13
CA ILE A 67 -4.26 11.46 -13.66
C ILE A 67 -3.51 12.15 -12.52
N ILE A 68 -4.19 12.49 -11.43
CA ILE A 68 -3.58 13.15 -10.26
C ILE A 68 -2.44 12.28 -9.70
N ILE A 69 -2.70 11.00 -9.45
CA ILE A 69 -1.70 10.07 -8.92
C ILE A 69 -0.51 9.95 -9.87
N THR A 70 -0.76 9.91 -11.18
CA THR A 70 0.29 9.81 -12.20
C THR A 70 1.16 11.06 -12.23
N TYR A 71 0.56 12.25 -12.26
CA TYR A 71 1.33 13.49 -12.24
C TYR A 71 2.10 13.68 -10.94
N LEU A 72 1.49 13.33 -9.80
CA LEU A 72 2.17 13.40 -8.51
C LEU A 72 3.38 12.46 -8.47
N ARG A 73 3.26 11.24 -9.00
CA ARG A 73 4.39 10.30 -9.12
C ARG A 73 5.51 10.90 -9.97
N GLN A 74 5.18 11.45 -11.15
CA GLN A 74 6.16 12.06 -12.03
C GLN A 74 6.88 13.26 -11.38
N ALA A 75 6.14 14.10 -10.63
CA ALA A 75 6.71 15.23 -9.93
C ALA A 75 7.68 14.78 -8.82
N LEU A 76 7.29 13.78 -8.04
CA LEU A 76 8.14 13.18 -7.00
C LEU A 76 9.39 12.53 -7.62
N ASP A 77 9.23 11.77 -8.69
CA ASP A 77 10.34 11.10 -9.37
C ASP A 77 11.37 12.13 -9.87
N ARG A 78 10.91 13.23 -10.50
CA ARG A 78 11.79 14.34 -10.92
C ARG A 78 12.50 14.98 -9.72
N HIS A 79 11.80 15.18 -8.62
CA HIS A 79 12.37 15.75 -7.41
C HIS A 79 13.48 14.85 -6.82
N TYR A 80 13.22 13.54 -6.71
CA TYR A 80 14.22 12.58 -6.23
C TYR A 80 15.42 12.46 -7.18
N LEU A 81 15.20 12.46 -8.50
CA LEU A 81 16.27 12.46 -9.49
C LEU A 81 17.15 13.71 -9.41
N ALA A 82 16.57 14.88 -9.14
CA ALA A 82 17.32 16.12 -8.96
C ALA A 82 18.14 16.09 -7.65
N LYS A 83 17.56 15.58 -6.56
CA LYS A 83 18.23 15.46 -5.26
C LYS A 83 19.38 14.44 -5.24
N ASN A 84 19.26 13.34 -5.99
CA ASN A 84 20.31 12.32 -6.06
C ASN A 84 21.47 12.68 -7.02
N ARG A 85 21.39 13.83 -7.71
CA ARG A 85 22.46 14.35 -8.59
C ARG A 85 23.35 15.39 -7.91
N THR A 86 23.02 15.82 -6.69
CA THR A 86 23.83 16.67 -5.80
C THR A 86 24.48 15.83 -4.73
#